data_AF-A0A2C5X8V2-F1
#
_entry.id   AF-A0A2C5X8V2-F1
#
_cell.length_a   1.000
_cell.length_b   1.000
_cell.length_c   1.000
_cell.angle_alpha   90.00
_cell.angle_beta   90.00
_cell.angle_gamma   90.00
#
_symmetry.space_group_name_H-M   'P 1'
#
loop_
_entity.id
_entity.type
_entity.pdbx_description
1 polymer ?
#
loop_
_entity_poly.entity_id
_entity_poly.type
_entity_poly.pdbx_seq_one_letter_code
_entity_poly.pdbx_strand_id
1 'polypeptide(L)'
;MTPAGFDFAWTKRQTSLLQKVEQFTVDTELQDLDMKKLLLLTAREPSKAHIFNHASMAHNNHFYFSGLSPTPDMPVPPFLKKELEAAFSSIETLRREFIFTAAAMFGPGFIWLVKYDFCRYRILPTYIAGSPYPGAHWRRQPVDLNNAPPITEGMSYFNYDQDASKANVSNRPPGGVELEPLLCLNTWEQAWAYDFGYELDGHGGKINFTQAWWRYIDWEKVQSRAKMTQGDFKGA
;
A
#
# COMPACT_ATOMS: atom_id res chain seq x y z
N MET A 1 -2.52 10.81 16.33
CA MET A 1 -3.73 11.27 15.62
C MET A 1 -4.78 11.61 16.68
N THR A 2 -5.51 12.71 16.54
CA THR A 2 -6.58 13.07 17.48
C THR A 2 -7.80 12.16 17.28
N PRO A 3 -8.72 12.04 18.26
CA PRO A 3 -9.95 11.27 18.06
C PRO A 3 -10.79 11.77 16.89
N ALA A 4 -10.83 13.10 16.66
CA ALA A 4 -11.51 13.70 15.52
C ALA A 4 -10.82 13.38 14.19
N GLY A 5 -9.48 13.43 14.16
CA GLY A 5 -8.68 12.99 13.02
C GLY A 5 -8.93 11.51 12.68
N PHE A 6 -9.01 10.65 13.70
CA PHE A 6 -9.35 9.22 13.52
C PHE A 6 -10.75 9.01 12.95
N ASP A 7 -11.75 9.68 13.52
CA ASP A 7 -13.13 9.59 13.04
C ASP A 7 -13.24 10.01 11.57
N PHE A 8 -12.52 11.06 11.18
CA PHE A 8 -12.48 11.54 9.79
C PHE A 8 -11.74 10.57 8.85
N ALA A 9 -10.51 10.18 9.21
CA ALA A 9 -9.60 9.42 8.36
C ALA A 9 -9.96 7.93 8.24
N TRP A 10 -10.52 7.35 9.30
CA TRP A 10 -10.89 5.94 9.36
C TRP A 10 -12.40 5.76 9.35
N THR A 11 -13.12 6.13 10.41
CA THR A 11 -14.54 5.77 10.58
C THR A 11 -15.41 6.26 9.42
N LYS A 12 -15.43 7.56 9.15
CA LYS A 12 -16.25 8.17 8.10
C LYS A 12 -15.76 7.77 6.71
N ARG A 13 -14.45 7.86 6.48
CA ARG A 13 -13.84 7.53 5.18
C ARG A 13 -14.09 6.07 4.80
N GLN A 14 -13.86 5.14 5.73
CA GLN A 14 -14.04 3.71 5.51
C GLN A 14 -15.51 3.38 5.28
N THR A 15 -16.42 3.93 6.10
CA THR A 15 -17.87 3.74 5.91
C THR A 15 -18.30 4.19 4.52
N SER A 16 -17.85 5.36 4.07
CA SER A 16 -18.17 5.86 2.73
C SER A 16 -17.62 4.97 1.61
N LEU A 17 -16.44 4.36 1.79
CA LEU A 17 -15.90 3.41 0.81
C LEU A 17 -16.73 2.14 0.73
N LEU A 18 -17.07 1.56 1.88
CA LEU A 18 -17.83 0.32 1.95
C LEU A 18 -19.22 0.49 1.35
N GLN A 19 -19.91 1.59 1.66
CA GLN A 19 -21.22 1.91 1.06
C GLN A 19 -21.15 2.03 -0.47
N LYS A 20 -20.08 2.62 -1.01
CA LYS A 20 -19.90 2.71 -2.46
C LYS A 20 -19.60 1.36 -3.09
N VAL A 21 -18.78 0.53 -2.44
CA VAL A 21 -18.52 -0.83 -2.92
C VAL A 21 -19.83 -1.61 -2.98
N GLU A 22 -20.61 -1.59 -1.89
CA GLU A 22 -21.92 -2.25 -1.81
C GLU A 22 -22.86 -1.80 -2.93
N GLN A 23 -22.95 -0.48 -3.19
CA GLN A 23 -23.74 0.07 -4.30
C GLN A 23 -23.28 -0.43 -5.68
N PHE A 24 -21.98 -0.63 -5.89
CA PHE A 24 -21.46 -1.10 -7.18
C PHE A 24 -21.53 -2.62 -7.36
N THR A 25 -21.66 -3.37 -6.26
CA THR A 25 -21.66 -4.84 -6.28
C THR A 25 -23.03 -5.46 -6.01
N VAL A 26 -24.06 -4.66 -5.71
CA VAL A 26 -25.42 -5.14 -5.45
C VAL A 26 -25.93 -6.02 -6.60
N ASP A 27 -26.51 -7.17 -6.26
CA ASP A 27 -27.04 -8.18 -7.18
C ASP A 27 -26.01 -8.75 -8.15
N THR A 28 -24.72 -8.72 -7.79
CA THR A 28 -23.62 -9.31 -8.57
C THR A 28 -22.90 -10.41 -7.80
N GLU A 29 -22.12 -11.23 -8.51
CA GLU A 29 -21.21 -12.24 -7.92
C GLU A 29 -20.12 -11.65 -7.00
N LEU A 30 -20.01 -10.32 -6.93
CA LEU A 30 -18.99 -9.60 -6.17
C LEU A 30 -19.46 -9.15 -4.78
N GLN A 31 -20.77 -9.25 -4.46
CA GLN A 31 -21.39 -8.62 -3.30
C GLN A 31 -20.84 -9.06 -1.94
N ASP A 32 -20.50 -10.35 -1.80
CA ASP A 32 -20.06 -10.94 -0.52
C ASP A 32 -18.56 -11.26 -0.47
N LEU A 33 -17.79 -10.70 -1.41
CA LEU A 33 -16.35 -10.95 -1.46
C LEU A 33 -15.61 -10.04 -0.48
N ASP A 34 -14.60 -10.62 0.19
CA ASP A 34 -13.63 -9.83 0.94
C ASP A 34 -12.95 -8.77 0.04
N MET A 35 -12.64 -7.60 0.61
CA MET A 35 -12.08 -6.47 -0.15
C MET A 35 -10.79 -6.84 -0.89
N LYS A 36 -9.94 -7.70 -0.31
CA LYS A 36 -8.73 -8.20 -0.98
C LYS A 36 -9.08 -9.07 -2.18
N LYS A 37 -10.09 -9.94 -2.07
CA LYS A 37 -10.52 -10.78 -3.19
C LYS A 37 -11.17 -9.94 -4.28
N LEU A 38 -12.00 -8.98 -3.89
CA LEU A 38 -12.68 -8.06 -4.79
C LEU A 38 -11.70 -7.22 -5.61
N LEU A 39 -10.70 -6.61 -4.97
CA LEU A 39 -9.68 -5.82 -5.69
C LEU A 39 -8.86 -6.71 -6.64
N LEU A 40 -8.55 -7.95 -6.26
CA LEU A 40 -7.79 -8.85 -7.14
C LEU A 40 -8.58 -9.24 -8.39
N LEU A 41 -9.88 -9.53 -8.26
CA LEU A 41 -10.75 -9.91 -9.37
C LEU A 41 -11.05 -8.75 -10.32
N THR A 42 -11.13 -7.53 -9.80
CA THR A 42 -11.48 -6.33 -10.57
C THR A 42 -10.26 -5.58 -11.12
N ALA A 43 -9.04 -6.01 -10.79
CA ALA A 43 -7.82 -5.30 -11.17
C ALA A 43 -7.61 -5.21 -12.69
N ARG A 44 -7.92 -6.27 -13.43
CA ARG A 44 -7.64 -6.34 -14.88
C ARG A 44 -8.69 -5.62 -15.71
N GLU A 45 -9.96 -5.67 -15.30
CA GLU A 45 -11.08 -5.28 -16.15
C GLU A 45 -11.33 -3.77 -16.11
N PRO A 46 -11.19 -3.03 -17.24
CA PRO A 46 -11.35 -1.58 -17.23
C PRO A 46 -12.77 -1.12 -16.85
N SER A 47 -13.80 -1.87 -17.24
CA SER A 47 -15.20 -1.59 -16.89
C SER A 47 -15.44 -1.61 -15.37
N LYS A 48 -14.70 -2.48 -14.65
CA LYS A 48 -14.78 -2.63 -13.18
C LYS A 48 -13.73 -1.80 -12.43
N ALA A 49 -13.03 -0.90 -13.12
CA ALA A 49 -11.98 -0.09 -12.52
C ALA A 49 -12.44 0.79 -11.35
N HIS A 50 -13.71 1.21 -11.36
CA HIS A 50 -14.32 1.98 -10.28
C HIS A 50 -14.54 1.13 -9.03
N ILE A 51 -14.95 -0.14 -9.17
CA ILE A 51 -15.06 -1.10 -8.07
C ILE A 51 -13.66 -1.36 -7.49
N PHE A 52 -12.67 -1.63 -8.35
CA PHE A 52 -11.27 -1.79 -7.94
C PHE A 52 -10.79 -0.63 -7.08
N ASN A 53 -11.03 0.61 -7.52
CA ASN A 53 -10.55 1.80 -6.81
C ASN A 53 -11.13 1.89 -5.39
N HIS A 54 -12.42 1.62 -5.21
CA HIS A 54 -13.07 1.71 -3.90
C HIS A 54 -12.69 0.53 -3.00
N ALA A 55 -12.64 -0.69 -3.55
CA ALA A 55 -12.21 -1.89 -2.82
C ALA A 55 -10.74 -1.80 -2.39
N SER A 56 -9.84 -1.40 -3.30
CA SER A 56 -8.42 -1.23 -3.01
C SER A 56 -8.19 -0.12 -1.99
N MET A 57 -8.88 1.01 -2.12
CA MET A 57 -8.78 2.08 -1.13
C MET A 57 -9.27 1.63 0.26
N ALA A 58 -10.39 0.91 0.34
CA ALA A 58 -10.92 0.38 1.60
C ALA A 58 -9.93 -0.60 2.25
N HIS A 59 -9.36 -1.50 1.46
CA HIS A 59 -8.37 -2.47 1.90
C HIS A 59 -7.08 -1.78 2.37
N ASN A 60 -6.53 -0.87 1.57
CA ASN A 60 -5.28 -0.18 1.86
C ASN A 60 -5.39 0.74 3.09
N ASN A 61 -6.52 1.45 3.22
CA ASN A 61 -6.80 2.27 4.39
C ASN A 61 -6.88 1.41 5.66
N HIS A 62 -7.55 0.26 5.60
CA HIS A 62 -7.61 -0.68 6.73
C HIS A 62 -6.24 -1.25 7.08
N PHE A 63 -5.46 -1.58 6.05
CA PHE A 63 -4.13 -2.12 6.23
C PHE A 63 -3.21 -1.13 6.97
N TYR A 64 -3.29 0.16 6.64
CA TYR A 64 -2.58 1.24 7.33
C TYR A 64 -2.94 1.28 8.82
N PHE A 65 -4.23 1.44 9.15
CA PHE A 65 -4.66 1.57 10.56
C PHE A 65 -4.42 0.29 11.37
N SER A 66 -4.58 -0.89 10.77
CA SER A 66 -4.30 -2.17 11.42
C SER A 66 -2.82 -2.45 11.65
N GLY A 67 -1.92 -1.63 11.09
CA GLY A 67 -0.48 -1.67 11.32
C GLY A 67 0.02 -0.71 12.39
N LEU A 68 -0.89 -0.01 13.09
CA LEU A 68 -0.54 0.93 14.16
C LEU A 68 -0.68 0.30 15.54
N SER A 69 0.25 0.64 16.43
CA SER A 69 0.21 0.32 17.85
C SER A 69 -0.29 1.54 18.65
N PRO A 70 -1.06 1.36 19.73
CA PRO A 70 -1.37 2.45 20.65
C PRO A 70 -0.14 2.95 21.43
N THR A 71 0.90 2.11 21.53
CA THR A 71 2.14 2.41 22.26
C THR A 71 3.20 2.89 21.27
N PRO A 72 3.82 4.05 21.49
CA PRO A 72 4.91 4.54 20.64
C PRO A 72 6.21 3.76 20.89
N ASP A 73 7.09 3.81 19.90
CA ASP A 73 8.47 3.33 19.91
C ASP A 73 8.59 1.85 20.31
N MET A 74 7.61 1.04 19.92
CA MET A 74 7.66 -0.42 20.09
C MET A 74 8.94 -0.98 19.45
N PRO A 75 9.68 -1.86 20.13
CA PRO A 75 10.91 -2.41 19.59
C PRO A 75 10.62 -3.32 18.40
N VAL A 76 11.49 -3.26 17.38
CA VAL A 76 11.43 -4.21 16.26
C VAL A 76 11.82 -5.61 16.77
N PRO A 77 11.00 -6.65 16.55
CA PRO A 77 11.32 -8.01 16.97
C PRO A 77 12.69 -8.48 16.43
N PRO A 78 13.52 -9.18 17.23
CA PRO A 78 14.93 -9.44 16.88
C PRO A 78 15.15 -10.11 15.51
N PHE A 79 14.30 -11.07 15.15
CA PHE A 79 14.39 -11.76 13.87
C PHE A 79 14.07 -10.82 12.70
N LEU A 80 12.99 -10.05 12.80
CA LEU A 80 12.61 -9.08 11.77
C LEU A 80 13.67 -7.98 11.65
N LYS A 81 14.19 -7.50 12.79
CA LYS A 81 15.25 -6.49 12.82
C LYS A 81 16.47 -6.95 12.02
N LYS A 82 16.95 -8.18 12.24
CA LYS A 82 18.09 -8.74 11.50
C LYS A 82 17.83 -8.79 9.99
N GLU A 83 16.65 -9.21 9.57
CA GLU A 83 16.30 -9.27 8.16
C GLU A 83 16.23 -7.88 7.51
N LEU A 84 15.64 -6.89 8.20
CA LEU A 84 15.55 -5.52 7.71
C LEU A 84 16.92 -4.81 7.69
N GLU A 85 17.76 -5.03 8.69
CA GLU A 85 19.13 -4.48 8.71
C GLU A 85 20.00 -5.10 7.60
N ALA A 86 19.78 -6.36 7.25
CA ALA A 86 20.44 -6.98 6.10
C ALA A 86 19.99 -6.37 4.76
N ALA A 87 18.72 -5.96 4.64
CA ALA A 87 18.17 -5.40 3.41
C ALA A 87 18.44 -3.89 3.24
N PHE A 88 18.37 -3.11 4.32
CA PHE A 88 18.44 -1.65 4.31
C PHE A 88 19.66 -1.08 5.05
N SER A 89 20.62 -1.92 5.45
CA SER A 89 21.77 -1.59 6.31
C SER A 89 21.43 -1.24 7.77
N SER A 90 20.31 -0.54 8.03
CA SER A 90 19.83 -0.26 9.39
C SER A 90 18.33 0.08 9.41
N ILE A 91 17.68 -0.06 10.57
CA ILE A 91 16.29 0.40 10.77
C ILE A 91 16.16 1.93 10.57
N GLU A 92 17.18 2.70 10.93
CA GLU A 92 17.20 4.15 10.70
C GLU A 92 17.28 4.50 9.21
N THR A 93 18.01 3.70 8.42
CA THR A 93 18.04 3.89 6.96
C THR A 93 16.67 3.59 6.35
N LEU A 94 16.03 2.50 6.77
CA LEU A 94 14.65 2.20 6.36
C LEU A 94 13.69 3.35 6.71
N ARG A 95 13.78 3.91 7.92
CA ARG A 95 12.98 5.08 8.33
C ARG A 95 13.17 6.26 7.39
N ARG A 96 14.43 6.58 7.08
CA ARG A 96 14.77 7.69 6.18
C ARG A 96 14.24 7.45 4.77
N GLU A 97 14.37 6.24 4.25
CA GLU A 97 13.82 5.92 2.93
C GLU A 97 12.29 6.08 2.87
N PHE A 98 11.55 5.69 3.92
CA PHE A 98 10.11 5.96 4.01
C PHE A 98 9.81 7.46 3.98
N ILE A 99 10.53 8.26 4.77
CA ILE A 99 10.34 9.72 4.83
C ILE A 99 10.68 10.36 3.48
N PHE A 100 11.80 9.98 2.86
CA PHE A 100 12.21 10.52 1.56
C PHE A 100 11.26 10.11 0.45
N THR A 101 10.79 8.87 0.45
CA THR A 101 9.78 8.40 -0.52
C THR A 101 8.46 9.17 -0.33
N ALA A 102 8.03 9.38 0.92
CA ALA A 102 6.83 10.17 1.21
C ALA A 102 6.98 11.63 0.77
N ALA A 103 8.13 12.24 0.99
CA ALA A 103 8.41 13.61 0.56
C ALA A 103 8.43 13.73 -0.98
N ALA A 104 9.11 12.81 -1.67
CA ALA A 104 9.24 12.79 -3.12
C ALA A 104 7.92 12.45 -3.84
N MET A 105 7.06 11.63 -3.23
CA MET A 105 5.76 11.26 -3.79
C MET A 105 4.80 12.45 -3.72
N PHE A 106 4.75 13.24 -4.80
CA PHE A 106 3.81 14.34 -4.95
C PHE A 106 2.42 13.80 -5.30
N GLY A 107 1.52 13.80 -4.33
CA GLY A 107 0.14 13.34 -4.47
C GLY A 107 -0.26 12.24 -3.47
N PRO A 108 -1.56 11.88 -3.47
CA PRO A 108 -2.10 10.88 -2.58
C PRO A 108 -1.71 9.46 -3.03
N GLY A 109 -1.46 8.59 -2.05
CA GLY A 109 -1.13 7.20 -2.31
C GLY A 109 -0.78 6.44 -1.05
N PHE A 110 -0.04 5.36 -1.24
CA PHE A 110 0.41 4.47 -0.19
C PHE A 110 1.86 4.08 -0.41
N ILE A 111 2.62 3.95 0.66
CA ILE A 111 4.01 3.48 0.63
C ILE A 111 4.08 2.19 1.43
N TRP A 112 4.56 1.13 0.79
CA TRP A 112 4.53 -0.22 1.33
C TRP A 112 5.94 -0.72 1.62
N LEU A 113 6.11 -1.40 2.74
CA LEU A 113 7.21 -2.34 2.91
C LEU A 113 6.73 -3.69 2.39
N VAL A 114 7.34 -4.18 1.31
CA VAL A 114 7.02 -5.49 0.75
C VAL A 114 8.18 -6.46 0.87
N LYS A 115 7.86 -7.72 1.15
CA LYS A 115 8.78 -8.85 1.06
C LYS A 115 8.53 -9.57 -0.26
N TYR A 116 9.60 -10.01 -0.92
CA TYR A 116 9.48 -10.71 -2.20
C TYR A 116 10.31 -12.01 -2.28
N ASP A 117 11.13 -12.27 -1.27
CA ASP A 117 11.85 -13.53 -1.08
C ASP A 117 12.40 -13.60 0.36
N PHE A 118 13.06 -14.71 0.72
CA PHE A 118 13.79 -14.85 1.98
C PHE A 118 14.83 -13.73 2.13
N CYS A 119 14.72 -12.97 3.22
CA CYS A 119 15.56 -11.79 3.49
C CYS A 119 15.55 -10.69 2.40
N ARG A 120 14.59 -10.68 1.46
CA ARG A 120 14.52 -9.65 0.41
C ARG A 120 13.30 -8.75 0.59
N TYR A 121 13.61 -7.49 0.87
CA TYR A 121 12.64 -6.44 1.16
C TYR A 121 12.84 -5.26 0.20
N ARG A 122 11.77 -4.50 -0.03
CA ARG A 122 11.85 -3.20 -0.71
C ARG A 122 10.71 -2.28 -0.28
N ILE A 123 10.93 -0.99 -0.45
CA ILE A 123 9.87 0.01 -0.41
C ILE A 123 9.19 0.06 -1.79
N LEU A 124 7.86 0.08 -1.79
CA LEU A 124 7.06 0.19 -2.99
C LEU A 124 6.04 1.32 -2.82
N PRO A 125 6.17 2.44 -3.55
CA PRO A 125 5.09 3.43 -3.64
C PRO A 125 3.99 2.94 -4.59
N THR A 126 2.75 3.29 -4.27
CA THR A 126 1.58 3.10 -5.14
C THR A 126 0.72 4.36 -5.08
N TYR A 127 0.39 4.93 -6.24
CA TYR A 127 -0.39 6.15 -6.35
C TYR A 127 -1.89 5.88 -6.25
N ILE A 128 -2.63 6.84 -5.68
CA ILE A 128 -4.09 6.84 -5.58
C ILE A 128 -4.62 5.58 -4.89
N ALA A 129 -5.15 4.62 -5.67
CA ALA A 129 -5.75 3.37 -5.19
C ALA A 129 -4.96 2.15 -5.68
N GLY A 130 -3.70 2.33 -6.06
CA GLY A 130 -2.82 1.26 -6.51
C GLY A 130 -2.64 0.18 -5.44
N SER A 131 -2.35 -1.04 -5.89
CA SER A 131 -2.22 -2.20 -5.01
C SER A 131 -0.83 -2.83 -5.08
N PRO A 132 -0.22 -3.21 -3.93
CA PRO A 132 1.08 -3.86 -3.90
C PRO A 132 1.02 -5.33 -4.32
N TYR A 133 -0.17 -5.94 -4.39
CA TYR A 133 -0.33 -7.36 -4.63
C TYR A 133 0.04 -7.76 -6.06
N PRO A 134 0.71 -8.91 -6.26
CA PRO A 134 1.08 -9.39 -7.59
C PRO A 134 -0.15 -9.66 -8.47
N GLY A 135 -1.23 -10.21 -7.90
CA GLY A 135 -2.49 -10.44 -8.65
C GLY A 135 -3.19 -9.15 -9.12
N ALA A 136 -2.84 -8.00 -8.55
CA ALA A 136 -3.34 -6.68 -8.95
C ALA A 136 -2.26 -5.86 -9.67
N HIS A 137 -1.25 -6.50 -10.27
CA HIS A 137 -0.15 -5.84 -10.98
C HIS A 137 -0.64 -4.87 -12.07
N TRP A 138 -1.77 -5.17 -12.73
CA TRP A 138 -2.47 -4.27 -13.68
C TRP A 138 -2.76 -2.88 -13.12
N ARG A 139 -2.88 -2.79 -11.80
CA ARG A 139 -3.24 -1.59 -11.06
C ARG A 139 -2.28 -1.35 -9.90
N ARG A 140 -0.99 -1.63 -10.12
CA ARG A 140 0.06 -1.30 -9.15
C ARG A 140 0.25 0.22 -9.02
N GLN A 141 0.16 0.93 -10.14
CA GLN A 141 0.31 2.40 -10.23
C GLN A 141 1.56 2.90 -9.47
N PRO A 142 2.78 2.45 -9.82
CA PRO A 142 3.99 2.74 -9.03
C PRO A 142 4.57 4.14 -9.26
N VAL A 143 4.16 4.83 -10.34
CA VAL A 143 4.69 6.12 -10.77
C VAL A 143 3.55 7.06 -11.16
N ASP A 144 3.76 8.37 -10.97
CA ASP A 144 2.85 9.39 -11.47
C ASP A 144 3.07 9.61 -12.97
N LEU A 145 2.12 9.14 -13.79
CA LEU A 145 2.20 9.26 -15.24
C LEU A 145 2.14 10.72 -15.73
N ASN A 146 1.65 11.66 -14.93
CA ASN A 146 1.64 13.08 -15.33
C ASN A 146 3.03 13.71 -15.28
N ASN A 147 3.96 13.12 -14.52
CA ASN A 147 5.30 13.66 -14.29
C ASN A 147 6.42 12.64 -14.60
N ALA A 148 6.08 11.46 -15.12
CA ALA A 148 7.03 10.41 -15.46
C ALA A 148 7.85 10.81 -16.71
N PRO A 149 9.18 10.59 -16.72
CA PRO A 149 10.00 10.86 -17.89
C PRO A 149 9.57 9.98 -19.08
N PRO A 150 9.34 10.56 -20.27
CA PRO A 150 8.63 9.91 -21.37
C PRO A 150 9.32 8.65 -21.95
N ILE A 151 10.62 8.47 -21.73
CA ILE A 151 11.44 7.55 -22.53
C ILE A 151 11.60 6.16 -21.88
N THR A 152 11.64 6.07 -20.54
CA THR A 152 11.93 4.80 -19.85
C THR A 152 10.68 4.17 -19.23
N GLU A 153 9.88 4.97 -18.53
CA GLU A 153 8.69 4.48 -17.83
C GLU A 153 7.47 4.43 -18.76
N GLY A 154 7.36 5.38 -19.69
CA GLY A 154 6.34 5.37 -20.74
C GLY A 154 6.43 4.13 -21.64
N MET A 155 7.63 3.77 -22.13
CA MET A 155 7.82 2.53 -22.91
C MET A 155 7.54 1.27 -22.09
N SER A 156 7.92 1.25 -20.82
CA SER A 156 7.58 0.15 -19.89
C SER A 156 6.06 0.01 -19.75
N TYR A 157 5.33 1.12 -19.67
CA TYR A 157 3.87 1.15 -19.62
C TYR A 157 3.22 0.69 -20.94
N PHE A 158 3.69 1.16 -22.09
CA PHE A 158 3.16 0.76 -23.41
C PHE A 158 3.36 -0.74 -23.68
N ASN A 159 4.54 -1.29 -23.35
CA ASN A 159 4.79 -2.72 -23.46
C ASN A 159 3.87 -3.53 -22.55
N TYR A 160 3.63 -3.02 -21.33
CA TYR A 160 2.76 -3.64 -20.35
C TYR A 160 1.27 -3.63 -20.77
N ASP A 161 0.78 -2.52 -21.34
CA ASP A 161 -0.60 -2.40 -21.85
C ASP A 161 -0.81 -3.24 -23.12
N GLN A 162 0.20 -3.30 -24.00
CA GLN A 162 0.19 -4.19 -25.16
C GLN A 162 0.13 -5.66 -24.75
N ASP A 163 0.84 -6.06 -23.70
CA ASP A 163 0.73 -7.40 -23.13
C ASP A 163 -0.61 -7.62 -22.40
N ALA A 164 -1.16 -6.60 -21.72
CA ALA A 164 -2.47 -6.66 -21.06
C ALA A 164 -3.62 -7.03 -22.02
N SER A 165 -3.54 -6.51 -23.25
CA SER A 165 -4.52 -6.72 -24.32
C SER A 165 -4.56 -8.17 -24.84
N LYS A 166 -3.55 -8.99 -24.54
CA LYS A 166 -3.51 -10.40 -24.94
C LYS A 166 -4.33 -11.25 -23.95
N ALA A 167 -5.32 -11.97 -24.45
CA ALA A 167 -6.26 -12.76 -23.65
C ALA A 167 -5.59 -13.83 -22.74
N ASN A 168 -4.38 -14.30 -23.07
CA ASN A 168 -3.69 -15.41 -22.40
C ASN A 168 -2.55 -15.01 -21.44
N VAL A 169 -2.46 -13.75 -21.00
CA VAL A 169 -1.42 -13.36 -20.02
C VAL A 169 -1.83 -13.81 -18.62
N SER A 170 -0.90 -14.49 -17.93
CA SER A 170 -1.09 -14.97 -16.55
C SER A 170 -1.43 -13.82 -15.59
N ASN A 171 -2.22 -14.09 -14.55
CA ASN A 171 -2.45 -13.13 -13.45
C ASN A 171 -1.18 -12.85 -12.60
N ARG A 172 -0.06 -13.50 -12.91
CA ARG A 172 1.24 -13.23 -12.28
C ARG A 172 1.90 -12.03 -12.97
N PRO A 173 2.57 -11.15 -12.21
CA PRO A 173 3.30 -10.05 -12.80
C PRO A 173 4.38 -10.57 -13.77
N PRO A 174 4.74 -9.78 -14.80
CA PRO A 174 5.92 -10.07 -15.61
C PRO A 174 7.13 -10.30 -14.70
N GLY A 175 7.76 -11.47 -14.82
CA GLY A 175 8.87 -11.92 -13.95
C GLY A 175 8.48 -12.76 -12.73
N GLY A 176 7.20 -13.05 -12.50
CA GLY A 176 6.74 -14.06 -11.53
C GLY A 176 7.01 -13.74 -10.05
N VAL A 177 7.44 -12.52 -9.74
CA VAL A 177 7.79 -12.12 -8.37
C VAL A 177 6.53 -11.96 -7.53
N GLU A 178 6.42 -12.74 -6.46
CA GLU A 178 5.37 -12.57 -5.45
C GLU A 178 5.76 -11.43 -4.51
N LEU A 179 4.81 -10.53 -4.25
CA LEU A 179 5.01 -9.37 -3.39
C LEU A 179 4.04 -9.46 -2.22
N GLU A 180 4.60 -9.33 -1.03
CA GLU A 180 3.84 -9.44 0.20
C GLU A 180 3.92 -8.15 1.00
N PRO A 181 2.82 -7.38 1.10
CA PRO A 181 2.80 -6.18 1.90
C PRO A 181 2.82 -6.52 3.38
N LEU A 182 3.75 -5.89 4.11
CA LEU A 182 3.94 -6.08 5.55
C LEU A 182 3.54 -4.83 6.34
N LEU A 183 3.94 -3.67 5.84
CA LEU A 183 3.67 -2.36 6.42
C LEU A 183 3.15 -1.42 5.33
N CYS A 184 2.29 -0.49 5.71
CA CYS A 184 1.74 0.54 4.82
C CYS A 184 1.76 1.89 5.53
N LEU A 185 2.13 2.93 4.80
CA LEU A 185 1.96 4.34 5.14
C LEU A 185 0.93 4.94 4.18
N ASN A 186 -0.14 5.51 4.72
CA ASN A 186 -1.15 6.23 3.94
C ASN A 186 -0.74 7.71 3.79
N THR A 187 -0.47 8.18 2.57
CA THR A 187 -0.07 9.57 2.31
C THR A 187 -1.21 10.45 1.83
N TRP A 188 -2.43 9.93 1.75
CA TRP A 188 -3.60 10.75 1.42
C TRP A 188 -3.84 11.85 2.45
N GLU A 189 -4.24 13.03 1.99
CA GLU A 189 -4.47 14.22 2.80
C GLU A 189 -5.48 13.97 3.91
N GLN A 190 -6.53 13.17 3.69
CA GLN A 190 -7.50 12.86 4.75
C GLN A 190 -6.90 12.13 5.96
N ALA A 191 -5.73 11.48 5.82
CA ALA A 191 -5.08 10.76 6.91
C ALA A 191 -4.28 11.70 7.84
N TRP A 192 -3.86 12.87 7.36
CA TRP A 192 -2.91 13.72 8.08
C TRP A 192 -3.28 15.20 8.11
N ALA A 193 -3.94 15.75 7.09
CA ALA A 193 -4.18 17.18 6.96
C ALA A 193 -5.02 17.76 8.11
N TYR A 194 -5.93 16.97 8.69
CA TYR A 194 -6.74 17.41 9.83
C TYR A 194 -5.89 17.69 11.08
N ASP A 195 -4.92 16.82 11.37
CA ASP A 195 -4.11 16.90 12.59
C ASP A 195 -2.79 17.67 12.39
N PHE A 196 -2.20 17.56 11.20
CA PHE A 196 -0.87 18.10 10.91
C PHE A 196 -0.93 19.39 10.07
N GLY A 197 -2.09 19.76 9.52
CA GLY A 197 -2.22 20.93 8.66
C GLY A 197 -1.26 20.88 7.45
N TYR A 198 -1.07 22.01 6.80
CA TYR A 198 -0.05 22.16 5.77
C TYR A 198 1.32 22.50 6.38
N GLU A 199 2.37 22.21 5.62
CA GLU A 199 3.72 22.59 6.02
C GLU A 199 3.89 24.11 5.91
N LEU A 200 4.13 24.76 7.05
CA LEU A 200 4.41 26.19 7.16
C LEU A 200 5.58 26.37 8.12
N ASP A 201 6.64 27.04 7.66
CA ASP A 201 7.86 27.29 8.45
C ASP A 201 8.49 26.02 9.06
N GLY A 202 8.36 24.88 8.36
CA GLY A 202 8.88 23.57 8.81
C GLY A 202 8.00 22.85 9.84
N HIS A 203 6.85 23.42 10.20
CA HIS A 203 5.87 22.81 11.09
C HIS A 203 4.72 22.19 10.30
N GLY A 204 4.19 21.07 10.81
CA GLY A 204 3.04 20.40 10.20
C GLY A 204 3.36 19.63 8.92
N GLY A 205 2.33 19.32 8.14
CA GLY A 205 2.46 18.68 6.84
C GLY A 205 2.82 17.18 6.87
N LYS A 206 2.91 16.64 5.65
CA LYS A 206 3.09 15.20 5.36
C LYS A 206 4.39 14.62 5.94
N ILE A 207 5.48 15.38 5.96
CA ILE A 207 6.78 14.90 6.46
C ILE A 207 6.71 14.69 7.98
N ASN A 208 6.21 15.67 8.72
CA ASN A 208 6.06 15.55 10.18
C ASN A 208 5.05 14.46 10.55
N PHE A 209 3.97 14.31 9.78
CA PHE A 209 3.06 13.17 9.90
C PHE A 209 3.78 11.82 9.74
N THR A 210 4.62 11.69 8.70
CA THR A 210 5.37 10.45 8.43
C THR A 210 6.36 10.13 9.55
N GLN A 211 7.04 11.14 10.09
CA GLN A 211 7.93 10.98 11.24
C GLN A 211 7.17 10.53 12.49
N ALA A 212 6.00 11.11 12.76
CA ALA A 212 5.14 10.71 13.88
C ALA A 212 4.61 9.29 13.68
N TRP A 213 4.12 8.95 12.49
CA TRP A 213 3.64 7.61 12.13
C TRP A 213 4.67 6.52 12.43
N TRP A 214 5.94 6.75 12.10
CA TRP A 214 7.01 5.77 12.31
C TRP A 214 7.09 5.26 13.75
N ARG A 215 6.84 6.15 14.71
CA ARG A 215 6.88 5.83 16.15
C ARG A 215 5.75 4.89 16.55
N TYR A 216 4.63 4.88 15.84
CA TYR A 216 3.45 4.09 16.20
C TYR A 216 3.32 2.82 15.35
N ILE A 217 4.38 2.36 14.69
CA ILE A 217 4.34 1.10 13.93
C ILE A 217 4.19 -0.09 14.89
N ASP A 218 3.23 -0.97 14.62
CA ASP A 218 3.12 -2.27 15.27
C ASP A 218 4.06 -3.28 14.62
N TRP A 219 5.29 -3.35 15.13
CA TRP A 219 6.32 -4.25 14.59
C TRP A 219 6.03 -5.74 14.84
N GLU A 220 5.21 -6.09 15.83
CA GLU A 220 4.76 -7.48 16.05
C GLU A 220 3.78 -7.89 14.94
N LYS A 221 2.87 -7.00 14.56
CA LYS A 221 1.99 -7.20 13.40
C LYS A 221 2.81 -7.35 12.11
N VAL A 222 3.79 -6.49 11.89
CA VAL A 222 4.70 -6.58 10.72
C VAL A 222 5.43 -7.92 10.70
N GLN A 223 5.95 -8.38 11.85
CA GLN A 223 6.61 -9.68 11.94
C GLN A 223 5.65 -10.85 11.68
N SER A 224 4.43 -10.82 12.22
CA SER A 224 3.44 -11.88 11.99
C SER A 224 3.11 -12.05 10.50
N ARG A 225 2.97 -10.93 9.77
CA ARG A 225 2.77 -10.93 8.31
C ARG A 225 3.97 -11.50 7.57
N ALA A 226 5.19 -11.23 8.04
CA ALA A 226 6.43 -11.73 7.43
C ALA A 226 6.68 -13.24 7.68
N LYS A 227 6.05 -13.82 8.71
CA LYS A 227 6.19 -15.24 9.11
C LYS A 227 5.18 -16.16 8.42
N MET A 228 3.94 -15.71 8.18
CA MET A 228 2.90 -16.54 7.53
C MET A 228 3.38 -17.13 6.20
N THR A 229 4.25 -16.42 5.49
CA THR A 229 4.80 -16.81 4.20
C THR A 229 5.75 -18.01 4.22
N GLN A 230 6.39 -18.33 5.35
CA GLN A 230 7.28 -19.50 5.41
C GLN A 230 6.51 -20.84 5.29
N GLY A 231 5.17 -20.83 5.46
CA GLY A 231 4.33 -22.02 5.50
C GLY A 231 3.75 -22.50 4.16
N ASP A 232 3.56 -21.61 3.18
CA ASP A 232 2.77 -21.92 1.96
C ASP A 232 3.59 -22.51 0.79
N PHE A 233 4.89 -22.74 0.98
CA PHE A 233 5.77 -23.42 0.00
C PHE A 233 6.02 -24.90 0.32
N LYS A 234 5.17 -25.53 1.14
CA LYS A 234 5.14 -27.00 1.29
C LYS A 234 3.81 -27.56 0.81
N GLY A 235 3.75 -27.90 -0.49
CA GLY A 235 2.83 -28.90 -1.03
C GLY A 235 1.73 -28.36 -1.95
N ALA A 236 2.06 -28.26 -3.23
CA ALA A 236 1.17 -28.61 -4.33
C ALA A 236 1.96 -29.51 -5.28
#